data_AF-A0A7V9RFT3-F1
#
_entry.id   AF-A0A7V9RFT3-F1
#
_cell.length_a   1.000
_cell.length_b   1.000
_cell.length_c   1.000
_cell.angle_alpha   90.00
_cell.angle_beta   90.00
_cell.angle_gamma   90.00
#
_symmetry.space_group_name_H-M   'P 1'
#
loop_
_entity.id
_entity.type
_entity.pdbx_description
1 polymer ?
#
loop_
_entity_poly.entity_id
_entity_poly.type
_entity_poly.pdbx_seq_one_letter_code
_entity_poly.pdbx_strand_id
1 'polypeptide(L)'
;LRLLPDQAPLDRLGLDIGDWLERSGVIVIAGPSGAGKTVTLAALVGALGARKRVITLEDPIEILQSNPAISQREVGAHVASISAGIAGALRENPGAIAIGSVTSPESAAAVIDAACSGCLVVTTIASPSGNLAIERLIDWAGDRRELARAVLGATLLGTILPTPSRGGRTFEVNRPGERQA
;
A
#
# COMPACT_ATOMS: atom_id res chain seq x y z
N LEU A 1 -8.25 2.88 25.83
CA LEU A 1 -8.86 3.17 24.52
C LEU A 1 -7.77 3.64 23.56
N ARG A 2 -7.71 3.10 22.34
CA ARG A 2 -6.90 3.66 21.25
C ARG A 2 -7.81 4.59 20.46
N LEU A 3 -7.48 5.88 20.37
CA LEU A 3 -8.23 6.83 19.53
C LEU A 3 -7.94 6.53 18.07
N LEU A 4 -9.00 6.39 17.26
CA LEU A 4 -8.86 6.23 15.82
C LEU A 4 -8.70 7.62 15.18
N PRO A 5 -7.77 7.78 14.23
CA PRO A 5 -7.56 9.06 13.56
C PRO A 5 -8.71 9.36 12.58
N ASP A 6 -9.11 10.63 12.51
CA ASP A 6 -10.01 11.10 11.46
C ASP A 6 -9.31 11.05 10.08
N GLN A 7 -10.10 10.89 9.02
CA GLN A 7 -9.60 10.90 7.65
C GLN A 7 -9.01 12.28 7.31
N ALA A 8 -7.71 12.33 7.01
CA ALA A 8 -7.06 13.49 6.42
C ALA A 8 -7.01 13.34 4.88
N PRO A 9 -7.47 14.33 4.09
CA PRO A 9 -7.32 14.28 2.65
C PRO A 9 -5.84 14.39 2.24
N LEU A 10 -5.51 13.82 1.07
CA LEU A 10 -4.13 13.65 0.59
C LEU A 10 -3.38 14.98 0.42
N ASP A 11 -4.08 16.02 -0.04
CA ASP A 11 -3.57 17.39 -0.20
C ASP A 11 -3.02 17.98 1.11
N ARG A 12 -3.66 17.66 2.25
CA ARG A 12 -3.22 18.10 3.58
C ARG A 12 -2.01 17.35 4.13
N LEU A 13 -1.59 16.25 3.50
CA LEU A 13 -0.38 15.54 3.91
C LEU A 13 0.90 16.18 3.38
N GLY A 14 0.83 17.02 2.33
CA GLY A 14 2.05 17.53 1.67
C GLY A 14 2.87 16.42 1.00
N LEU A 15 2.21 15.31 0.64
CA LEU A 15 2.82 14.16 -0.01
C LEU A 15 2.82 14.37 -1.54
N ASP A 16 4.00 14.55 -2.13
CA ASP A 16 4.17 14.64 -3.59
C ASP A 16 4.48 13.26 -4.19
N ILE A 17 3.52 12.74 -4.95
CA ILE A 17 3.60 11.45 -5.65
C ILE A 17 3.39 11.60 -7.16
N GLY A 18 3.39 12.83 -7.69
CA GLY A 18 3.14 13.09 -9.11
C GLY A 18 1.87 12.40 -9.64
N ASP A 19 2.03 11.64 -10.72
CA ASP A 19 0.96 10.95 -11.45
C ASP A 19 0.68 9.52 -10.95
N TRP A 20 1.28 9.08 -9.84
CA TRP A 20 1.21 7.67 -9.41
C TRP A 20 -0.22 7.13 -9.25
N LEU A 21 -1.18 7.98 -8.89
CA LEU A 21 -2.58 7.57 -8.74
C LEU A 21 -3.27 7.28 -10.08
N GLU A 22 -2.72 7.71 -11.20
CA GLU A 22 -3.24 7.48 -12.56
C GLU A 22 -2.65 6.22 -13.19
N ARG A 23 -1.53 5.74 -12.64
CA ARG A 23 -0.78 4.60 -13.17
C ARG A 23 -1.24 3.26 -12.57
N SER A 24 -0.78 2.20 -13.21
CA SER A 24 -0.68 0.85 -12.65
C SER A 24 0.73 0.64 -12.09
N GLY A 25 0.88 -0.30 -11.16
CA GLY A 25 2.18 -0.58 -10.54
C GLY A 25 2.08 -0.81 -9.04
N VAL A 26 3.21 -0.65 -8.34
CA VAL A 26 3.32 -0.90 -6.89
C VAL A 26 3.83 0.35 -6.18
N ILE A 27 3.11 0.78 -5.13
CA ILE A 27 3.55 1.78 -4.16
C ILE A 27 3.74 1.08 -2.82
N VAL A 28 4.91 1.26 -2.20
CA VAL A 28 5.20 0.66 -0.89
C VAL A 28 5.30 1.75 0.17
N ILE A 29 4.40 1.73 1.16
CA ILE A 29 4.47 2.58 2.34
C ILE A 29 5.28 1.85 3.42
N ALA A 30 6.49 2.33 3.67
CA ALA A 30 7.39 1.77 4.68
C ALA A 30 7.35 2.61 5.97
N GLY A 31 7.83 2.04 7.07
CA GLY A 31 7.99 2.75 8.35
C GLY A 31 7.72 1.85 9.57
N PRO A 32 8.24 2.21 10.75
CA PRO A 32 7.94 1.49 12.00
C PRO A 32 6.47 1.68 12.42
N SER A 33 6.05 0.97 13.48
CA SER A 33 4.76 1.21 14.12
C SER A 33 4.65 2.66 14.59
N GLY A 34 3.48 3.28 14.39
CA GLY A 34 3.27 4.69 14.73
C GLY A 34 3.83 5.72 13.73
N ALA A 35 4.53 5.29 12.66
CA ALA A 35 5.05 6.19 11.63
C ALA A 35 3.95 6.93 10.82
N GLY A 36 2.71 6.45 10.89
CA GLY A 36 1.57 7.03 10.16
C GLY A 36 1.18 6.30 8.87
N LYS A 37 1.67 5.07 8.66
CA LYS A 37 1.35 4.24 7.48
C LYS A 37 -0.16 4.12 7.21
N THR A 38 -0.96 3.82 8.24
CA THR A 38 -2.42 3.68 8.09
C THR A 38 -3.07 4.96 7.61
N VAL A 39 -2.67 6.11 8.16
CA VAL A 39 -3.21 7.41 7.75
C VAL A 39 -2.76 7.77 6.33
N THR A 40 -1.52 7.44 5.95
CA THR A 40 -1.04 7.61 4.59
C THR A 40 -1.78 6.72 3.60
N LEU A 41 -1.99 5.44 3.94
CA LEU A 41 -2.77 4.50 3.12
C LEU A 41 -4.20 5.00 2.93
N ALA A 42 -4.87 5.40 4.01
CA ALA A 42 -6.25 5.90 3.97
C ALA A 42 -6.38 7.19 3.15
N ALA A 43 -5.39 8.07 3.18
CA ALA A 43 -5.38 9.28 2.34
C ALA A 43 -5.22 8.94 0.85
N LEU A 44 -4.32 8.01 0.51
CA LEU A 44 -4.15 7.54 -0.87
C LEU A 44 -5.41 6.82 -1.37
N VAL A 45 -6.00 5.95 -0.54
CA VAL A 45 -7.24 5.23 -0.84
C VAL A 45 -8.40 6.20 -1.09
N GLY A 46 -8.58 7.21 -0.22
CA GLY A 46 -9.61 8.24 -0.41
C GLY A 46 -9.43 9.01 -1.71
N ALA A 47 -8.19 9.36 -2.07
CA ALA A 47 -7.90 9.99 -3.35
C ALA A 47 -8.15 9.06 -4.54
N LEU A 48 -7.83 7.76 -4.41
CA LEU A 48 -8.06 6.76 -5.47
C LEU A 48 -9.54 6.51 -5.73
N GLY A 49 -10.39 6.53 -4.71
CA GLY A 49 -11.84 6.31 -4.86
C GLY A 49 -12.52 7.33 -5.77
N ALA A 50 -11.96 8.52 -5.93
CA ALA A 50 -12.48 9.51 -6.90
C ALA A 50 -12.14 9.18 -8.37
N ARG A 51 -11.24 8.22 -8.61
CA ARG A 51 -10.65 7.92 -9.93
C ARG A 51 -10.94 6.51 -10.41
N LYS A 52 -11.02 5.55 -9.48
CA LYS A 52 -11.08 4.12 -9.80
C LYS A 52 -11.76 3.32 -8.69
N ARG A 53 -12.18 2.10 -9.02
CA ARG A 53 -12.67 1.12 -8.04
C ARG A 53 -11.50 0.65 -7.17
N VAL A 54 -11.64 0.78 -5.85
CA VAL A 54 -10.61 0.42 -4.88
C VAL A 54 -11.12 -0.69 -3.98
N ILE A 55 -10.30 -1.71 -3.77
CA ILE A 55 -10.55 -2.74 -2.75
C ILE A 55 -9.44 -2.63 -1.70
N THR A 56 -9.80 -2.49 -0.43
CA THR A 56 -8.82 -2.49 0.68
C THR A 56 -8.89 -3.80 1.45
N LEU A 57 -7.74 -4.26 1.93
CA LEU A 57 -7.58 -5.43 2.79
C LEU A 57 -6.79 -4.98 4.03
N GLU A 58 -7.47 -4.85 5.16
CA GLU A 58 -6.94 -4.24 6.39
C GLU A 58 -7.13 -5.16 7.60
N ASP A 59 -6.34 -4.97 8.66
CA ASP A 59 -6.38 -5.78 9.89
C ASP A 59 -5.97 -4.93 11.11
N PRO A 60 -6.92 -4.31 11.83
CA PRO A 60 -8.32 -4.06 11.46
C PRO A 60 -8.46 -2.82 10.55
N ILE A 61 -9.69 -2.52 10.11
CA ILE A 61 -9.99 -1.24 9.45
C ILE A 61 -9.94 -0.11 10.50
N GLU A 62 -8.98 0.81 10.38
CA GLU A 62 -8.82 1.92 11.34
C GLU A 62 -9.51 3.22 10.89
N ILE A 63 -9.64 3.46 9.57
CA ILE A 63 -10.19 4.69 9.00
C ILE A 63 -11.23 4.33 7.94
N LEU A 64 -12.49 4.67 8.20
CA LEU A 64 -13.59 4.43 7.27
C LEU A 64 -13.53 5.38 6.07
N GLN A 65 -13.83 4.84 4.90
CA GLN A 65 -13.90 5.56 3.64
C GLN A 65 -15.38 5.76 3.26
N SER A 66 -15.76 6.99 2.95
CA SER A 66 -17.16 7.32 2.60
C SER A 66 -17.50 7.14 1.12
N ASN A 67 -16.48 7.02 0.25
CA ASN A 67 -16.70 6.93 -1.18
C ASN A 67 -17.18 5.52 -1.59
N PRO A 68 -18.33 5.38 -2.28
CA PRO A 68 -18.90 4.09 -2.65
C PRO A 68 -18.07 3.27 -3.64
N ALA A 69 -17.10 3.88 -4.32
CA ALA A 69 -16.14 3.17 -5.17
C ALA A 69 -15.08 2.39 -4.38
N ILE A 70 -15.04 2.57 -3.05
CA ILE A 70 -14.07 1.93 -2.14
C ILE A 70 -14.79 0.82 -1.38
N SER A 71 -14.33 -0.42 -1.55
CA SER A 71 -14.78 -1.58 -0.77
C SER A 71 -13.70 -1.95 0.25
N GLN A 72 -13.94 -1.64 1.52
CA GLN A 72 -13.01 -2.02 2.59
C GLN A 72 -13.33 -3.42 3.13
N ARG A 73 -12.30 -4.25 3.28
CA ARG A 73 -12.41 -5.60 3.83
C ARG A 73 -11.43 -5.75 4.97
N GLU A 74 -11.93 -6.34 6.03
CA GLU A 74 -11.17 -6.64 7.24
C GLU A 74 -10.81 -8.11 7.24
N VAL A 75 -9.55 -8.43 7.51
CA VAL A 75 -9.09 -9.80 7.65
C VAL A 75 -9.68 -10.42 8.91
N GLY A 76 -10.14 -11.66 8.82
CA GLY A 76 -10.85 -12.37 9.89
C GLY A 76 -12.35 -12.08 9.94
N ALA A 77 -12.80 -10.88 9.55
CA ALA A 77 -14.22 -10.53 9.54
C ALA A 77 -14.88 -10.65 8.16
N HIS A 78 -14.24 -10.10 7.12
CA HIS A 78 -14.76 -10.05 5.76
C HIS A 78 -14.05 -11.05 4.82
N VAL A 79 -12.75 -11.28 5.04
CA VAL A 79 -11.92 -12.23 4.27
C VAL A 79 -11.06 -13.06 5.21
N ALA A 80 -10.75 -14.30 4.85
CA ALA A 80 -9.99 -15.20 5.73
C ALA A 80 -8.51 -14.82 5.88
N SER A 81 -7.88 -14.29 4.82
CA SER A 81 -6.48 -13.86 4.80
C SER A 81 -6.28 -12.77 3.75
N ILE A 82 -5.11 -12.09 3.79
CA ILE A 82 -4.71 -11.15 2.74
C ILE A 82 -4.67 -11.84 1.37
N SER A 83 -4.10 -13.05 1.29
CA SER A 83 -4.01 -13.80 0.03
C SER A 83 -5.39 -14.14 -0.53
N ALA A 84 -6.30 -14.62 0.31
CA ALA A 84 -7.69 -14.88 -0.10
C ALA A 84 -8.41 -13.59 -0.51
N GLY A 85 -8.17 -12.50 0.20
CA GLY A 85 -8.69 -11.17 -0.11
C GLY A 85 -8.21 -10.66 -1.47
N ILE A 86 -6.93 -10.80 -1.79
CA ILE A 86 -6.35 -10.42 -3.09
C ILE A 86 -6.93 -11.27 -4.21
N ALA A 87 -6.99 -12.59 -4.03
CA ALA A 87 -7.57 -13.49 -5.02
C ALA A 87 -9.04 -13.17 -5.31
N GLY A 88 -9.82 -12.81 -4.29
CA GLY A 88 -11.19 -12.33 -4.44
C GLY A 88 -11.25 -10.97 -5.16
N ALA A 89 -10.43 -10.02 -4.71
CA ALA A 89 -10.37 -8.67 -5.28
C ALA A 89 -10.08 -8.68 -6.78
N LEU A 90 -9.12 -9.49 -7.24
CA LEU A 90 -8.75 -9.59 -8.66
C LEU A 90 -9.92 -10.02 -9.57
N ARG A 91 -10.89 -10.79 -9.05
CA ARG A 91 -12.08 -11.20 -9.81
C ARG A 91 -13.08 -10.06 -10.03
N GLU A 92 -12.96 -8.98 -9.26
CA GLU A 92 -13.84 -7.81 -9.33
C GLU A 92 -13.30 -6.70 -10.25
N ASN A 93 -12.21 -6.99 -10.96
CA ASN A 93 -11.50 -6.07 -11.86
C ASN A 93 -11.25 -4.70 -11.20
N PRO A 94 -10.46 -4.66 -10.10
CA PRO A 94 -10.22 -3.44 -9.35
C PRO A 94 -9.23 -2.54 -10.08
N GLY A 95 -9.44 -1.23 -10.02
CA GLY A 95 -8.43 -0.28 -10.48
C GLY A 95 -7.27 -0.11 -9.50
N ALA A 96 -7.53 -0.32 -8.20
CA ALA A 96 -6.49 -0.42 -7.19
C ALA A 96 -6.82 -1.45 -6.09
N ILE A 97 -5.78 -2.06 -5.55
CA ILE A 97 -5.82 -2.90 -4.35
C ILE A 97 -4.93 -2.25 -3.29
N ALA A 98 -5.50 -1.96 -2.12
CA ALA A 98 -4.79 -1.39 -0.98
C ALA A 98 -4.64 -2.44 0.13
N ILE A 99 -3.42 -2.63 0.62
CA ILE A 99 -3.08 -3.69 1.57
C ILE A 99 -2.51 -3.06 2.84
N GLY A 100 -3.23 -3.25 3.94
CA GLY A 100 -2.98 -2.61 5.23
C GLY A 100 -1.62 -2.96 5.82
N SER A 101 -1.17 -4.21 5.70
CA SER A 101 0.15 -4.64 6.16
C SER A 101 0.55 -5.98 5.55
N VAL A 102 1.77 -6.06 5.03
CA VAL A 102 2.39 -7.34 4.63
C VAL A 102 3.24 -7.81 5.80
N THR A 103 2.92 -8.99 6.33
CA THR A 103 3.57 -9.56 7.53
C THR A 103 4.08 -10.99 7.34
N SER A 104 3.79 -11.62 6.20
CA SER A 104 4.12 -13.02 5.95
C SER A 104 4.56 -13.26 4.50
N PRO A 105 5.28 -14.37 4.26
CA PRO A 105 5.58 -14.87 2.91
C PRO A 105 4.36 -15.05 2.02
N GLU A 106 3.27 -15.54 2.59
CA GLU A 106 2.01 -15.77 1.88
C GLU A 106 1.42 -14.44 1.35
N SER A 107 1.34 -13.42 2.22
CA SER A 107 0.87 -12.08 1.85
C SER A 107 1.80 -11.41 0.83
N ALA A 108 3.11 -11.59 0.97
CA ALA A 108 4.09 -11.07 0.01
C ALA A 108 3.92 -11.70 -1.38
N ALA A 109 3.80 -13.03 -1.46
CA ALA A 109 3.55 -13.71 -2.74
C ALA A 109 2.25 -13.21 -3.40
N ALA A 110 1.19 -13.01 -2.61
CA ALA A 110 -0.08 -12.50 -3.11
C ALA A 110 0.03 -11.03 -3.59
N VAL A 111 0.83 -10.19 -2.94
CA VAL A 111 1.15 -8.82 -3.43
C VAL A 111 1.83 -8.87 -4.79
N ILE A 112 2.78 -9.79 -5.00
CA ILE A 112 3.44 -9.96 -6.29
C ILE A 112 2.44 -10.41 -7.37
N ASP A 113 1.54 -11.34 -7.04
CA ASP A 113 0.49 -11.77 -7.97
C ASP A 113 -0.46 -10.61 -8.33
N ALA A 114 -0.82 -9.77 -7.34
CA ALA A 114 -1.60 -8.56 -7.58
C ALA A 114 -0.85 -7.56 -8.49
N ALA A 115 0.45 -7.38 -8.29
CA ALA A 115 1.27 -6.47 -9.09
C ALA A 115 1.32 -6.87 -10.58
N CYS A 116 1.23 -8.16 -10.90
CA CYS A 116 1.16 -8.67 -12.27
C CYS A 116 -0.17 -8.39 -12.97
N SER A 117 -1.24 -8.04 -12.25
CA SER A 117 -2.59 -7.91 -12.81
C SER A 117 -2.84 -6.63 -13.60
N GLY A 118 -1.92 -5.66 -13.55
CA GLY A 118 -2.08 -4.36 -14.19
C GLY A 118 -2.95 -3.37 -13.40
N CYS A 119 -3.38 -3.69 -12.17
CA CYS A 119 -3.96 -2.70 -11.25
C CYS A 119 -2.87 -1.91 -10.50
N LEU A 120 -3.27 -0.86 -9.78
CA LEU A 120 -2.38 -0.19 -8.83
C LEU A 120 -2.43 -0.90 -7.48
N VAL A 121 -1.30 -1.39 -7.00
CA VAL A 121 -1.17 -1.97 -5.67
C VAL A 121 -0.53 -0.95 -4.72
N VAL A 122 -1.21 -0.62 -3.64
CA VAL A 122 -0.67 0.20 -2.56
C VAL A 122 -0.55 -0.68 -1.33
N THR A 123 0.66 -0.94 -0.87
CA THR A 123 0.87 -1.86 0.26
C THR A 123 1.71 -1.22 1.35
N THR A 124 1.46 -1.59 2.60
CA THR A 124 2.33 -1.17 3.72
C THR A 124 3.19 -2.31 4.23
N ILE A 125 4.38 -1.95 4.71
CA ILE A 125 5.31 -2.91 5.31
C ILE A 125 6.07 -2.26 6.45
N ALA A 126 6.21 -2.97 7.56
CA ALA A 126 7.01 -2.52 8.69
C ALA A 126 8.50 -2.64 8.33
N SER A 127 9.14 -1.51 8.04
CA SER A 127 10.54 -1.44 7.63
C SER A 127 11.12 -0.05 7.99
N PRO A 128 12.41 0.06 8.37
CA PRO A 128 13.04 1.34 8.66
C PRO A 128 13.37 2.17 7.41
N SER A 129 13.44 1.56 6.22
CA SER A 129 13.67 2.27 4.95
C SER A 129 12.84 1.68 3.80
N GLY A 130 12.67 2.47 2.73
CA GLY A 130 11.98 2.03 1.51
C GLY A 130 12.73 0.90 0.79
N ASN A 131 14.05 0.98 0.71
CA ASN A 131 14.88 -0.06 0.10
C ASN A 131 14.75 -1.39 0.84
N LEU A 132 14.84 -1.36 2.18
CA LEU A 132 14.68 -2.56 3.02
C LEU A 132 13.25 -3.12 2.95
N ALA A 133 12.26 -2.27 2.70
CA ALA A 133 10.88 -2.70 2.49
C ALA A 133 10.74 -3.50 1.18
N ILE A 134 11.37 -3.03 0.11
CA ILE A 134 11.40 -3.74 -1.18
C ILE A 134 12.17 -5.06 -1.05
N GLU A 135 13.35 -5.04 -0.43
CA GLU A 135 14.16 -6.25 -0.20
C GLU A 135 13.37 -7.28 0.61
N ARG A 136 12.70 -6.85 1.69
CA ARG A 136 11.86 -7.74 2.50
C ARG A 136 10.72 -8.35 1.70
N LEU A 137 10.06 -7.57 0.83
CA LEU A 137 9.00 -8.09 -0.04
C LEU A 137 9.52 -9.16 -1.01
N ILE A 138 10.73 -8.95 -1.56
CA ILE A 138 11.41 -9.90 -2.45
C ILE A 138 11.88 -11.15 -1.68
N ASP A 139 12.40 -10.99 -0.47
CA ASP A 139 12.83 -12.09 0.41
C ASP A 139 11.65 -12.96 0.82
N TRP A 140 10.53 -12.35 1.21
CA TRP A 140 9.31 -13.05 1.59
C TRP A 140 8.60 -13.73 0.43
N ALA A 141 8.90 -13.37 -0.82
CA ALA A 141 8.41 -14.11 -1.98
C ALA A 141 9.02 -15.53 -2.09
N GLY A 142 10.07 -15.87 -1.31
CA GLY A 142 10.62 -17.22 -1.21
C GLY A 142 11.05 -17.77 -2.56
N ASP A 143 10.49 -18.92 -2.96
CA ASP A 143 10.77 -19.57 -4.25
C ASP A 143 10.41 -18.68 -5.46
N ARG A 144 9.57 -17.66 -5.28
CA ARG A 144 9.20 -16.67 -6.30
C ARG A 144 10.10 -15.43 -6.29
N ARG A 145 11.25 -15.47 -5.61
CA ARG A 145 12.19 -14.33 -5.51
C ARG A 145 12.54 -13.71 -6.85
N GLU A 146 12.89 -14.52 -7.85
CA GLU A 146 13.26 -14.02 -9.19
C GLU A 146 12.08 -13.36 -9.91
N LEU A 147 10.88 -13.94 -9.78
CA LEU A 147 9.65 -13.33 -10.28
C LEU A 147 9.39 -11.99 -9.56
N ALA A 148 9.51 -11.95 -8.24
CA ALA A 148 9.32 -10.74 -7.46
C ALA A 148 10.29 -9.63 -7.89
N ARG A 149 11.57 -9.96 -8.14
CA ARG A 149 12.56 -9.03 -8.68
C ARG A 149 12.16 -8.49 -10.05
N ALA A 150 11.78 -9.37 -10.98
CA ALA A 150 11.38 -8.98 -12.32
C ALA A 150 10.12 -8.09 -12.31
N VAL A 151 9.11 -8.49 -11.54
CA VAL A 151 7.85 -7.75 -11.41
C VAL A 151 8.10 -6.39 -10.78
N LEU A 152 8.72 -6.32 -9.59
CA LEU A 152 8.99 -5.05 -8.93
C LEU A 152 9.93 -4.17 -9.75
N GLY A 153 10.90 -4.74 -10.46
CA GLY A 153 11.77 -3.99 -11.38
C GLY A 153 11.00 -3.31 -12.51
N ALA A 154 9.88 -3.88 -12.95
CA ALA A 154 9.03 -3.32 -14.00
C ALA A 154 7.88 -2.44 -13.47
N THR A 155 7.36 -2.72 -12.28
CA THR A 155 6.09 -2.15 -11.80
C THR A 155 6.23 -1.21 -10.61
N LEU A 156 7.35 -1.17 -9.90
CA LEU A 156 7.53 -0.30 -8.74
C LEU A 156 7.45 1.17 -9.18
N LEU A 157 6.50 1.91 -8.60
CA LEU A 157 6.40 3.36 -8.75
C LEU A 157 7.32 4.07 -7.77
N GLY A 158 7.40 3.56 -6.54
CA GLY A 158 8.30 4.05 -5.52
C GLY A 158 7.87 3.69 -4.10
N THR A 159 8.59 4.24 -3.13
CA THR A 159 8.32 4.04 -1.70
C THR A 159 8.00 5.34 -1.00
N ILE A 160 7.12 5.29 -0.01
CA ILE A 160 6.72 6.43 0.82
C ILE A 160 7.06 6.11 2.27
N LEU A 161 7.76 7.02 2.94
CA LEU A 161 8.15 6.91 4.34
C LEU A 161 7.64 8.11 5.13
N PRO A 162 6.47 7.97 5.79
CA PRO A 162 5.99 9.00 6.69
C PRO A 162 6.85 9.02 7.97
N THR A 163 7.26 10.22 8.38
CA THR A 163 8.00 10.45 9.62
C THR A 163 7.25 11.46 10.48
N PRO A 164 7.01 11.18 11.78
CA PRO A 164 6.43 12.16 12.69
C PRO A 164 7.28 13.43 12.76
N SER A 165 6.65 14.60 12.74
CA SER A 165 7.34 15.90 12.87
C SER A 165 6.60 16.84 13.82
N ARG A 166 7.27 17.90 14.30
CA ARG A 166 6.73 18.84 15.31
C ARG A 166 5.45 19.57 14.90
N GLY A 167 5.04 19.51 13.62
CA GLY A 167 3.82 20.15 13.10
C GLY A 167 2.92 19.21 12.29
N GLY A 168 3.14 17.89 12.36
CA GLY A 168 2.39 16.92 11.56
C GLY A 168 3.27 15.75 11.13
N ARG A 169 3.39 15.53 9.82
CA ARG A 169 4.22 14.47 9.24
C ARG A 169 5.00 15.00 8.04
N THR A 170 6.22 14.51 7.88
CA THR A 170 7.02 14.67 6.66
C THR A 170 7.08 13.34 5.92
N PHE A 171 7.39 13.39 4.62
CA PHE A 171 7.41 12.23 3.76
C PHE A 171 8.73 12.18 3.00
N GLU A 172 9.44 11.05 3.11
CA GLU A 172 10.48 10.69 2.15
C GLU A 172 9.81 9.87 1.04
N VAL A 173 9.93 10.33 -0.20
CA VAL A 173 9.39 9.66 -1.39
C VAL A 173 10.56 9.26 -2.28
N ASN A 174 10.75 7.96 -2.46
CA ASN A 174 11.82 7.43 -3.30
C ASN A 174 11.25 6.91 -4.60
N ARG A 175 11.75 7.42 -5.74
CA ARG A 175 11.38 6.95 -7.08
C ARG A 175 12.51 6.07 -7.64
N PRO A 176 12.23 4.92 -8.26
CA PRO A 176 13.25 4.10 -8.89
C PRO A 176 14.05 4.91 -9.92
N GLY A 177 15.38 4.89 -9.80
CA GLY A 177 16.28 5.58 -10.74
C GLY A 177 16.63 7.03 -10.38
N GLU A 178 15.96 7.65 -9.40
CA GLU A 178 16.39 8.93 -8.83
C GLU A 178 17.52 8.66 -7.82
N ARG A 179 18.71 9.24 -8.04
CA ARG A 179 19.77 9.17 -7.01
C ARG A 179 19.34 10.05 -5.85
N GLN A 180 19.35 9.50 -4.63
CA GLN A 180 19.27 10.30 -3.41
C GLN A 180 20.51 11.20 -3.36
N ALA A 181 20.28 12.51 -3.27
CA ALA A 181 21.33 13.52 -3.13
C ALA A 181 21.85 13.60 -1.69
#